data_AF-A0A954M8I9-F1
#
_entry.id   AF-A0A954M8I9-F1
#
_cell.length_a   1.000
_cell.length_b   1.000
_cell.length_c   1.000
_cell.angle_alpha   90.00
_cell.angle_beta   90.00
_cell.angle_gamma   90.00
#
_symmetry.space_group_name_H-M   'P 1'
#
loop_
_entity.id
_entity.type
_entity.pdbx_description
1 polymer ?
#
loop_
_entity_poly.entity_id
_entity_poly.type
_entity_poly.pdbx_seq_one_letter_code
_entity_poly.pdbx_strand_id
1 'polypeptide(L)'
;MRALLAVVLLCCASVSFAEQPNILWLTVEDIGPQLGCYGDAYADTPHLDAFAKRSLTYLNAWSNAPVCAPARTTLISGLYPPSTGAEHMRSETNLPA
;
A
#
# COMPACT_ATOMS: atom_id res chain seq x y z
N MET A 1 42.40 -23.86 -6.33
CA MET A 1 41.72 -23.30 -5.13
C MET A 1 41.80 -21.77 -5.04
N ARG A 2 42.98 -21.13 -5.14
CA ARG A 2 43.11 -19.65 -5.08
C ARG A 2 42.33 -18.88 -6.15
N ALA A 3 42.33 -19.37 -7.40
CA ALA A 3 41.58 -18.75 -8.50
C ALA A 3 40.05 -18.86 -8.32
N LEU A 4 39.57 -19.96 -7.73
CA LEU A 4 38.13 -20.16 -7.44
C LEU A 4 37.67 -19.20 -6.33
N LEU A 5 38.51 -18.97 -5.32
CA LEU A 5 38.24 -18.04 -4.22
C LEU A 5 38.17 -16.59 -4.72
N ALA A 6 39.03 -16.20 -5.66
CA ALA A 6 39.04 -14.87 -6.25
C ALA A 6 37.78 -14.59 -7.11
N VAL A 7 37.28 -15.59 -7.84
CA VAL A 7 36.05 -15.46 -8.65
C VAL A 7 34.80 -15.30 -7.77
N VAL A 8 34.71 -16.04 -6.65
CA VAL A 8 33.59 -15.91 -5.70
C VAL A 8 33.57 -14.53 -5.03
N LEU A 9 34.74 -14.00 -4.66
CA LEU A 9 34.85 -12.66 -4.07
C LEU A 9 34.46 -11.54 -5.05
N LEU A 10 34.72 -11.70 -6.35
CA LEU A 10 34.39 -10.70 -7.37
C LEU A 10 32.88 -10.63 -7.64
N CYS A 11 32.15 -11.75 -7.57
CA CYS A 11 30.70 -11.81 -7.76
C CYS A 11 29.91 -11.20 -6.58
N CYS A 12 30.42 -11.26 -5.35
CA CYS A 12 29.75 -10.65 -4.20
C CYS A 12 29.84 -9.12 -4.18
N ALA A 13 30.86 -8.54 -4.85
CA ALA A 13 31.08 -7.09 -4.87
C ALA A 13 30.13 -6.34 -5.83
N SER A 14 29.35 -7.04 -6.65
CA SER A 14 28.52 -6.44 -7.70
C SER A 14 27.06 -6.19 -7.29
N VAL A 15 26.69 -6.44 -6.02
CA VAL A 15 25.35 -6.11 -5.53
C VAL A 15 25.27 -4.60 -5.32
N SER A 16 24.89 -3.89 -6.37
CA SER A 16 24.43 -2.51 -6.29
C SER A 16 23.14 -2.52 -5.47
N PHE A 17 23.15 -1.80 -4.34
CA PHE A 17 21.94 -1.53 -3.59
C PHE A 17 21.07 -0.64 -4.49
N ALA A 18 19.96 -1.17 -4.99
CA ALA A 18 19.00 -0.38 -5.74
C ALA A 18 18.60 0.83 -4.88
N GLU A 19 18.56 2.01 -5.49
CA GLU A 19 18.16 3.23 -4.80
C GLU A 19 16.76 3.02 -4.18
N GLN A 20 16.61 3.36 -2.89
CA GLN A 20 15.34 3.18 -2.20
C GLN A 20 14.30 4.11 -2.85
N PRO A 21 13.17 3.58 -3.35
CA PRO A 21 12.17 4.43 -3.96
C PRO A 21 11.48 5.26 -2.88
N ASN A 22 11.05 6.46 -3.26
CA ASN A 22 10.10 7.21 -2.46
C ASN A 22 8.73 6.53 -2.54
N ILE A 23 8.06 6.35 -1.40
CA ILE A 23 6.71 5.79 -1.33
C ILE A 23 5.72 6.94 -1.07
N LEU A 24 4.84 7.21 -2.04
CA LEU A 24 3.70 8.11 -1.85
C LEU A 24 2.45 7.28 -1.60
N TRP A 25 1.94 7.32 -0.36
CA TRP A 25 0.70 6.66 0.03
C TRP A 25 -0.47 7.65 -0.03
N LEU A 26 -1.38 7.47 -0.99
CA LEU A 26 -2.58 8.29 -1.13
C LEU A 26 -3.81 7.51 -0.65
N THR A 27 -4.47 8.03 0.38
CA THR A 27 -5.76 7.50 0.88
C THR A 27 -6.85 8.52 0.58
N VAL A 28 -8.01 8.02 0.17
CA VAL A 28 -9.23 8.79 -0.11
C VAL A 28 -10.33 8.27 0.81
N GLU A 29 -11.11 9.19 1.38
CA GLU A 29 -12.16 8.88 2.36
C GLU A 29 -13.51 8.75 1.65
N ASP A 30 -14.33 7.79 2.09
CA ASP A 30 -15.71 7.58 1.66
C ASP A 30 -15.92 7.42 0.14
N ILE A 31 -14.99 6.75 -0.54
CA ILE A 31 -15.09 6.45 -1.98
C ILE A 31 -15.21 4.95 -2.25
N GLY A 32 -16.03 4.59 -3.24
CA GLY A 32 -16.12 3.24 -3.82
C GLY A 32 -15.52 3.16 -5.22
N PRO A 33 -15.87 2.15 -6.04
CA PRO A 33 -15.37 1.99 -7.41
C PRO A 33 -15.99 2.97 -8.42
N GLN A 34 -16.58 4.08 -7.97
CA GLN A 34 -17.19 5.13 -8.81
C GLN A 34 -16.10 6.03 -9.43
N LEU A 35 -15.22 5.44 -10.25
CA LEU A 35 -14.16 6.12 -10.98
C LEU A 35 -14.17 5.65 -12.44
N GLY A 36 -13.72 6.51 -13.37
CA GLY A 36 -13.65 6.20 -14.80
C GLY A 36 -12.79 4.96 -15.07
N CYS A 37 -11.65 4.82 -14.36
CA CYS A 37 -10.77 3.66 -14.46
C CYS A 37 -11.36 2.33 -13.97
N TYR A 38 -12.46 2.36 -13.21
CA TYR A 38 -13.25 1.18 -12.83
C TYR A 38 -14.50 0.99 -13.71
N GLY A 39 -14.69 1.84 -14.73
CA GLY A 39 -15.77 1.72 -15.70
C GLY A 39 -17.02 2.57 -15.40
N ASP A 40 -16.96 3.48 -14.42
CA ASP A 40 -18.05 4.42 -14.18
C ASP A 40 -18.12 5.48 -15.29
N ALA A 41 -19.20 5.46 -16.08
CA ALA A 41 -19.40 6.38 -17.20
C ALA A 41 -19.79 7.82 -16.75
N TYR A 42 -20.17 8.02 -15.49
CA TYR A 42 -20.52 9.33 -14.95
C TYR A 42 -19.36 10.01 -14.22
N ALA A 43 -18.28 9.28 -13.94
CA ALA A 43 -17.12 9.80 -13.22
C ALA A 43 -16.24 10.67 -14.14
N ASP A 44 -15.96 11.90 -13.70
CA ASP A 44 -14.97 12.79 -14.32
C ASP A 44 -13.66 12.74 -13.51
N THR A 45 -12.81 11.74 -13.79
CA THR A 45 -11.58 11.46 -13.02
C THR A 45 -10.32 11.36 -13.87
N PRO A 46 -10.04 12.34 -14.77
CA PRO A 46 -9.05 12.19 -15.84
C PRO A 46 -7.62 11.95 -15.32
N HIS A 47 -7.26 12.52 -14.17
CA HIS A 47 -5.94 12.31 -13.57
C HIS A 47 -5.78 10.92 -12.95
N LEU A 48 -6.82 10.39 -12.29
CA LEU A 48 -6.80 9.03 -11.74
C LEU A 48 -6.86 8.00 -12.87
N ASP A 49 -7.59 8.28 -13.94
CA ASP A 49 -7.69 7.41 -15.10
C ASP A 49 -6.36 7.33 -15.85
N ALA A 50 -5.69 8.47 -16.05
CA ALA A 50 -4.35 8.51 -16.61
C ALA A 50 -3.32 7.80 -15.72
N PHE A 51 -3.46 7.91 -14.39
CA PHE A 51 -2.62 7.20 -13.44
C PHE A 51 -2.83 5.68 -13.50
N ALA A 52 -4.07 5.21 -13.59
CA ALA A 52 -4.41 3.80 -13.69
C ALA A 52 -3.82 3.15 -14.96
N LYS A 53 -3.82 3.84 -16.10
CA LYS A 53 -3.25 3.34 -17.38
C LYS A 53 -1.76 2.97 -17.31
N ARG A 54 -1.01 3.53 -16.35
CA ARG A 54 0.41 3.27 -16.13
C ARG A 54 0.69 2.52 -14.82
N SER A 55 -0.34 2.00 -14.18
CA SER A 55 -0.28 1.34 -12.87
C SER A 55 -0.88 -0.06 -12.92
N LEU A 56 -0.68 -0.83 -11.85
CA LEU A 56 -1.46 -2.03 -11.61
C LEU A 56 -2.75 -1.66 -10.87
N THR A 57 -3.91 -2.02 -11.42
CA THR A 57 -5.22 -1.75 -10.81
C THR A 57 -5.80 -3.04 -10.23
N TYR A 58 -6.19 -3.00 -8.97
CA TYR A 58 -6.87 -4.12 -8.29
C TYR A 58 -8.38 -4.00 -8.49
N LEU A 59 -8.99 -4.95 -9.21
CA LEU A 59 -10.45 -4.97 -9.43
C LEU A 59 -11.24 -5.52 -8.23
N ASN A 60 -10.54 -6.18 -7.30
CA ASN A 60 -11.14 -6.80 -6.12
C ASN A 60 -10.30 -6.43 -4.89
N ALA A 61 -10.58 -5.26 -4.33
CA ALA A 61 -9.97 -4.76 -3.09
C ALA A 61 -11.09 -4.35 -2.13
N TRP A 62 -10.98 -4.76 -0.87
CA TRP A 62 -12.00 -4.56 0.14
C TRP A 62 -11.41 -3.91 1.37
N SER A 63 -12.12 -2.92 1.92
CA SER A 63 -11.87 -2.50 3.29
C SER A 63 -12.26 -3.63 4.24
N ASN A 64 -11.51 -3.78 5.32
CA ASN A 64 -11.83 -4.75 6.37
C ASN A 64 -12.88 -4.23 7.37
N ALA A 65 -13.22 -2.95 7.30
CA ALA A 65 -14.27 -2.33 8.10
C ALA A 65 -14.97 -1.22 7.31
N PRO A 66 -16.30 -1.05 7.46
CA PRO A 66 -17.06 0.00 6.80
C PRO A 66 -17.04 1.33 7.58
N VAL A 67 -15.99 1.57 8.39
CA VAL A 67 -15.87 2.76 9.26
C VAL A 67 -14.44 3.29 9.19
N CYS A 68 -14.30 4.61 9.14
CA CYS A 68 -13.04 5.28 8.82
C CYS A 68 -11.91 4.94 9.82
N ALA A 69 -12.14 5.06 11.13
CA ALA A 69 -11.09 4.83 12.13
C ALA A 69 -10.58 3.37 12.14
N PRO A 70 -11.44 2.33 12.20
CA PRO A 70 -10.98 0.94 12.08
C PRO A 70 -10.27 0.65 10.75
N ALA A 71 -10.79 1.12 9.61
CA ALA A 71 -10.15 0.89 8.31
C ALA A 71 -8.74 1.51 8.25
N ARG A 72 -8.58 2.75 8.74
CA ARG A 72 -7.27 3.42 8.81
C ARG A 72 -6.30 2.74 9.76
N THR A 73 -6.76 2.23 10.90
CA THR A 73 -5.88 1.47 11.81
C THR A 73 -5.22 0.32 11.06
N THR A 74 -5.95 -0.38 10.18
CA THR A 74 -5.36 -1.45 9.38
C THR A 74 -4.38 -0.97 8.34
N LEU A 75 -4.67 0.12 7.65
CA LEU A 75 -3.72 0.69 6.68
C LEU A 75 -2.41 1.13 7.36
N ILE A 76 -2.48 1.68 8.58
CA ILE A 76 -1.32 2.19 9.32
C ILE A 76 -0.52 1.05 9.98
N SER A 77 -1.20 0.09 10.61
CA SER A 77 -0.55 -0.95 11.42
C SER A 77 -0.30 -2.27 10.68
N GLY A 78 -1.00 -2.52 9.58
CA GLY A 78 -1.03 -3.82 8.91
C GLY A 78 -1.80 -4.90 9.69
N LEU A 79 -2.52 -4.53 10.76
CA LEU A 79 -3.27 -5.45 11.63
C LEU A 79 -4.78 -5.26 11.47
N TYR A 80 -5.54 -6.33 11.71
CA TYR A 80 -6.99 -6.21 11.83
C TYR A 80 -7.37 -5.41 13.09
N PRO A 81 -8.37 -4.52 13.05
CA PRO A 81 -8.70 -3.64 14.18
C PRO A 81 -9.06 -4.38 15.48
N PRO A 82 -9.76 -5.53 15.44
CA PRO A 82 -9.99 -6.35 16.64
C PRO A 82 -8.70 -6.86 17.29
N SER A 83 -7.61 -7.00 16.54
CA SER A 83 -6.31 -7.43 17.09
C SER A 83 -5.65 -6.34 17.94
N THR A 84 -6.10 -5.09 17.80
CA THR A 84 -5.54 -3.93 18.51
C THR A 84 -6.54 -3.24 19.42
N GLY A 85 -7.80 -3.71 19.52
CA GLY A 85 -8.87 -3.03 20.26
C GLY A 85 -9.38 -1.74 19.60
N ALA A 86 -9.12 -1.58 18.30
CA ALA A 86 -9.44 -0.37 17.52
C ALA A 86 -10.64 -0.55 16.59
N GLU A 87 -11.46 -1.57 16.81
CA GLU A 87 -12.66 -1.87 16.03
C GLU A 87 -13.78 -0.83 16.23
N HIS A 88 -13.74 -0.09 17.33
CA HIS A 88 -14.71 0.96 17.63
C HIS A 88 -14.24 2.32 17.09
N MET A 89 -15.19 3.14 16.62
CA MET A 89 -14.90 4.46 16.03
C MET A 89 -14.17 5.42 16.99
N ARG A 90 -14.29 5.17 18.30
CA ARG A 90 -13.48 5.77 19.35
C ARG A 90 -12.76 4.64 20.06
N SER A 91 -11.49 4.50 19.75
CA SER A 91 -10.64 3.50 20.37
C SER A 91 -10.08 4.06 21.67
N GLU A 92 -10.23 3.34 22.78
CA GLU A 92 -9.51 3.62 24.04
C GLU A 92 -8.10 2.99 24.03
N THR A 93 -7.58 2.65 22.85
CA THR A 93 -6.24 2.05 22.72
C THR A 93 -5.18 3.12 22.97
N ASN A 94 -4.27 2.84 23.91
CA ASN A 94 -3.09 3.66 24.11
C ASN A 94 -2.17 3.53 22.89
N LEU A 95 -1.90 4.63 22.20
CA LEU A 95 -0.95 4.65 21.10
C LEU A 95 0.47 4.44 21.65
N PRO A 96 1.34 3.66 20.96
CA PRO A 96 2.74 3.56 21.34
C PRO A 96 3.41 4.94 21.27
N ALA A 97 4.32 5.18 22.21
CA ALA A 97 5.06 6.43 22.35
C ALA A 97 6.02 6.68 21.19
#